data_AF-A0A4V6BIZ0-F1
#
_entry.id   AF-A0A4V6BIZ0-F1
#
_cell.length_a   1.000
_cell.length_b   1.000
_cell.length_c   1.000
_cell.angle_alpha   90.00
_cell.angle_beta   90.00
_cell.angle_gamma   90.00
#
_symmetry.space_group_name_H-M   'P 1'
#
loop_
_entity.id
_entity.type
_entity.pdbx_description
1 polymer ?
#
loop_
_entity_poly.entity_id
_entity_poly.type
_entity_poly.pdbx_seq_one_letter_code
_entity_poly.pdbx_strand_id
1 'polypeptide(L)'
;MKTSDNDSTFNICYSSVIKKDTVLLNALMFGDSVKGSLGYKLYEKDHNNGSLLGKMYGDTLKATCTFMVKGSESIQEVIFLRKESLFVEGITSRKTVNGKIVFADPQKIHFDGLVLKHVPCK
;
A
#
# COMPACT_ATOMS: atom_id res chain seq x y z
N MET A 1 28.27 24.48 -0.01
CA MET A 1 27.44 23.90 -1.09
C MET A 1 26.89 22.56 -0.58
N LYS A 2 25.60 22.51 -0.23
CA LYS A 2 24.88 21.26 0.07
C LYS A 2 23.57 21.35 -0.72
N THR A 3 23.49 20.65 -1.83
CA THR A 3 22.26 20.50 -2.62
C THR A 3 21.28 19.67 -1.80
N SER A 4 20.11 20.25 -1.51
CA SER A 4 19.02 19.61 -0.78
C SER A 4 18.19 18.80 -1.77
N ASP A 5 18.50 17.52 -1.94
CA ASP A 5 17.78 16.58 -2.80
C ASP A 5 16.40 16.15 -2.23
N ASN A 6 15.67 17.07 -1.58
CA ASN A 6 14.48 16.70 -0.79
C ASN A 6 13.15 17.27 -1.28
N ASP A 7 13.09 17.76 -2.52
CA ASP A 7 11.89 18.44 -3.06
C ASP A 7 11.33 17.79 -4.35
N SER A 8 11.83 16.59 -4.69
CA SER A 8 11.31 15.87 -5.85
C SER A 8 10.04 15.10 -5.49
N THR A 9 8.95 15.48 -6.15
CA THR A 9 7.69 14.74 -6.10
C THR A 9 7.59 13.84 -7.33
N PHE A 10 7.26 12.55 -7.16
CA PHE A 10 7.05 11.64 -8.29
C PHE A 10 5.91 10.65 -8.04
N ASN A 11 5.31 10.18 -9.13
CA ASN A 11 4.24 9.19 -9.08
C ASN A 11 4.82 7.77 -9.14
N ILE A 12 4.23 6.89 -8.35
CA ILE A 12 4.48 5.45 -8.39
C ILE A 12 3.17 4.71 -8.65
N CYS A 13 3.23 3.77 -9.59
CA CYS A 13 2.07 2.96 -9.94
C CYS A 13 2.47 1.49 -10.01
N TYR A 14 1.69 0.65 -9.33
CA TYR A 14 1.91 -0.78 -9.30
C TYR A 14 0.58 -1.52 -9.49
N SER A 15 0.63 -2.69 -10.10
CA SER A 15 -0.54 -3.53 -10.28
C SER A 15 -0.26 -5.01 -10.08
N SER A 16 -1.30 -5.74 -9.72
CA SER A 16 -1.32 -7.21 -9.74
C SER A 16 -2.64 -7.69 -10.26
N VAL A 17 -2.62 -8.76 -11.06
CA VAL A 17 -3.83 -9.40 -11.58
C VAL A 17 -3.85 -10.81 -11.02
N ILE A 18 -4.84 -11.09 -10.17
CA ILE A 18 -5.06 -12.41 -9.59
C ILE A 18 -6.40 -12.92 -10.11
N LYS A 19 -6.33 -13.91 -11.02
CA LYS A 19 -7.49 -14.41 -11.77
C LYS A 19 -8.19 -13.27 -12.53
N LYS A 20 -9.35 -12.81 -12.06
CA LYS A 20 -10.13 -11.71 -12.66
C LYS A 20 -10.04 -10.41 -11.86
N ASP A 21 -9.42 -10.45 -10.68
CA ASP A 21 -9.34 -9.30 -9.79
C ASP A 21 -8.03 -8.55 -10.03
N THR A 22 -8.10 -7.22 -10.04
CA THR A 22 -6.94 -6.35 -10.21
C THR A 22 -6.70 -5.55 -8.93
N VAL A 23 -5.49 -5.59 -8.41
CA VAL A 23 -5.04 -4.68 -7.36
C VAL A 23 -4.23 -3.57 -7.98
N LEU A 24 -4.53 -2.33 -7.62
CA LEU A 24 -3.84 -1.13 -8.12
C LEU A 24 -3.38 -0.28 -6.94
N LEU A 25 -2.09 0.05 -6.93
CA LEU A 25 -1.49 1.07 -6.07
C LEU A 25 -1.12 2.25 -6.97
N ASN A 26 -1.73 3.41 -6.73
CA ASN A 26 -1.34 4.67 -7.36
C ASN A 26 -1.02 5.66 -6.24
N ALA A 27 0.22 6.15 -6.16
CA ALA A 27 0.61 7.04 -5.10
C ALA A 27 1.62 8.10 -5.55
N LEU A 28 1.57 9.23 -4.86
CA LEU A 28 2.53 10.31 -4.93
C LEU A 28 3.56 10.11 -3.81
N MET A 29 4.84 10.19 -4.17
CA MET A 29 5.96 10.22 -3.23
C MET A 29 6.52 11.64 -3.11
N PHE A 30 6.71 12.10 -1.88
CA PHE A 30 7.40 13.35 -1.55
C PHE A 30 8.41 13.10 -0.42
N GLY A 31 9.69 13.06 -0.77
CA GLY A 31 10.72 12.47 0.09
C GLY A 31 10.33 11.03 0.44
N ASP A 32 10.26 10.71 1.73
CA ASP A 32 9.81 9.40 2.21
C ASP A 32 8.29 9.26 2.32
N SER A 33 7.53 10.36 2.23
CA SER A 33 6.08 10.34 2.44
C SER A 33 5.37 9.78 1.22
N VAL A 34 4.39 8.91 1.44
CA VAL A 34 3.60 8.26 0.38
C VAL A 34 2.12 8.55 0.61
N LYS A 35 1.46 9.17 -0.36
CA LYS A 35 0.01 9.43 -0.33
C LYS A 35 -0.62 8.99 -1.63
N GLY A 36 -1.68 8.19 -1.57
CA GLY A 36 -2.28 7.66 -2.77
C GLY A 36 -3.55 6.86 -2.50
N SER A 37 -3.74 5.84 -3.33
CA SER A 37 -4.83 4.90 -3.22
C SER A 37 -4.34 3.48 -3.44
N LEU A 38 -4.93 2.55 -2.69
CA LEU A 38 -4.81 1.11 -2.90
C LEU A 38 -6.21 0.57 -3.15
N GLY A 39 -6.47 0.12 -4.37
CA GLY A 39 -7.78 -0.35 -4.81
C GLY A 39 -7.77 -1.83 -5.15
N TYR A 40 -8.83 -2.53 -4.72
CA TYR A 40 -9.13 -3.88 -5.17
C TYR A 40 -10.30 -3.80 -6.15
N LYS A 41 -10.00 -3.91 -7.45
CA LYS A 41 -11.02 -4.07 -8.48
C LYS A 41 -11.42 -5.54 -8.53
N LEU A 42 -12.41 -5.87 -7.70
CA LEU A 42 -13.03 -7.19 -7.70
C LEU A 42 -14.02 -7.25 -8.87
N TYR A 43 -13.94 -8.29 -9.70
CA TYR A 43 -14.77 -8.42 -10.90
C TYR A 43 -16.29 -8.38 -10.62
N GLU A 44 -16.70 -8.77 -9.41
CA GLU A 44 -18.11 -8.95 -9.02
C GLU A 44 -18.59 -7.99 -7.91
N LYS A 45 -17.78 -7.01 -7.48
CA LYS A 45 -18.14 -6.08 -6.40
C LYS A 45 -17.84 -4.62 -6.75
N ASP A 46 -18.50 -3.70 -6.06
CA ASP A 46 -18.23 -2.27 -6.14
C ASP A 46 -16.72 -1.99 -5.94
N HIS A 47 -16.20 -1.01 -6.67
CA HIS A 47 -14.79 -0.61 -6.59
C HIS A 47 -14.46 -0.12 -5.18
N ASN A 48 -13.74 -0.94 -4.40
CA ASN A 48 -13.23 -0.54 -3.09
C ASN A 48 -11.87 0.12 -3.27
N ASN A 49 -11.88 1.40 -3.64
CA ASN A 49 -10.68 2.23 -3.67
C ASN A 49 -10.42 2.76 -2.26
N GLY A 50 -9.41 2.23 -1.57
CA GLY A 50 -8.98 2.75 -0.29
C GLY A 50 -7.99 3.90 -0.46
N SER A 51 -8.08 4.93 0.39
CA SER A 51 -7.01 5.92 0.49
C SER A 51 -5.81 5.29 1.21
N LEU A 52 -4.59 5.63 0.79
CA LEU A 52 -3.35 5.11 1.35
C LEU A 52 -2.49 6.28 1.83
N LEU A 53 -2.08 6.22 3.10
CA LEU A 53 -1.14 7.16 3.70
C LEU A 53 -0.02 6.38 4.37
N GLY A 54 1.22 6.65 4.01
CA GLY A 54 2.36 5.90 4.51
C GLY A 54 3.68 6.62 4.39
N LYS A 55 4.73 5.89 4.75
CA LYS A 55 6.11 6.35 4.67
C LYS A 55 7.04 5.21 4.27
N MET A 56 8.04 5.52 3.46
CA MET A 56 9.16 4.63 3.17
C MET A 56 10.16 4.63 4.33
N TYR A 57 10.66 3.43 4.66
CA TYR A 57 11.75 3.18 5.58
C TYR A 57 12.77 2.32 4.84
N GLY A 58 13.72 2.96 4.15
CA GLY A 58 14.61 2.27 3.21
C GLY A 58 13.84 1.67 2.05
N ASP A 59 13.80 0.34 1.96
CA ASP A 59 13.05 -0.41 0.95
C ASP A 59 11.61 -0.74 1.39
N THR A 60 11.21 -0.41 2.61
CA THR A 60 9.95 -0.87 3.18
C THR A 60 8.92 0.26 3.27
N LEU A 61 7.80 0.15 2.56
CA LEU A 61 6.64 1.01 2.71
C LEU A 61 5.78 0.54 3.89
N LYS A 62 5.60 1.39 4.90
CA LYS A 62 4.60 1.18 5.96
C LYS A 62 3.47 2.18 5.74
N ALA A 63 2.23 1.69 5.62
CA ALA A 63 1.09 2.54 5.34
C ALA A 63 -0.17 2.11 6.08
N THR A 64 -1.10 3.04 6.20
CA THR A 64 -2.48 2.80 6.59
C THR A 64 -3.37 3.01 5.39
N CYS A 65 -4.27 2.06 5.16
CA CYS A 65 -5.33 2.16 4.17
C CYS A 65 -6.68 2.37 4.84
N THR A 66 -7.47 3.31 4.32
CA THR A 66 -8.86 3.53 4.75
C THR A 66 -9.80 3.19 3.61
N PHE A 67 -10.67 2.20 3.82
CA PHE A 67 -11.67 1.74 2.86
C PHE A 67 -13.07 2.14 3.33
N MET A 68 -13.94 2.52 2.40
CA MET A 68 -15.37 2.68 2.68
C MET A 68 -16.10 1.38 2.38
N VAL A 69 -16.71 0.77 3.39
CA VAL A 69 -17.48 -0.46 3.25
C VAL A 69 -18.88 -0.22 3.78
N LYS A 70 -19.89 -0.24 2.88
CA LYS A 70 -21.31 -0.04 3.24
C LYS A 70 -21.56 1.22 4.09
N GLY A 71 -20.86 2.31 3.77
CA GLY A 71 -20.98 3.60 4.47
C GLY A 71 -20.19 3.71 5.78
N SER A 72 -19.41 2.70 6.15
CA SER A 72 -18.51 2.73 7.32
C SER A 72 -17.05 2.66 6.89
N GLU A 73 -16.19 3.38 7.60
CA GLU A 73 -14.73 3.30 7.40
C GLU A 73 -14.17 2.00 7.98
N SER A 74 -13.31 1.34 7.20
CA SER A 74 -12.46 0.23 7.62
C SER A 74 -11.01 0.63 7.44
N ILE A 75 -10.30 0.78 8.55
CA ILE A 75 -8.89 1.21 8.57
C ILE A 75 -8.00 0.00 8.80
N GLN A 76 -7.00 -0.20 7.95
CA GLN A 76 -6.05 -1.31 8.06
C GLN A 76 -4.60 -0.89 7.81
N GLU A 77 -3.68 -1.48 8.55
CA GLU A 77 -2.25 -1.36 8.27
C GLU A 77 -1.86 -2.29 7.11
N VAL A 78 -0.97 -1.80 6.25
CA VAL A 78 -0.31 -2.55 5.20
C VAL A 78 1.18 -2.25 5.23
N ILE A 79 1.97 -3.24 4.83
CA ILE A 79 3.42 -3.11 4.72
C ILE A 79 3.85 -3.78 3.43
N PHE A 80 4.72 -3.12 2.66
CA PHE A 80 5.27 -3.65 1.44
C PHE A 80 6.79 -3.54 1.46
N LEU A 81 7.47 -4.60 1.02
CA LEU A 81 8.91 -4.58 0.76
C LEU A 81 9.15 -4.32 -0.72
N ARG A 82 9.93 -3.29 -1.04
CA ARG A 82 10.36 -2.98 -2.41
C ARG A 82 11.50 -3.91 -2.80
N LYS A 83 11.30 -4.74 -3.81
CA LYS A 83 12.34 -5.57 -4.43
C LYS A 83 12.41 -5.24 -5.90
N GLU A 84 13.45 -4.51 -6.31
CA GLU A 84 13.59 -4.04 -7.70
C GLU A 84 12.36 -3.26 -8.17
N SER A 85 11.60 -3.83 -9.12
CA SER A 85 10.37 -3.28 -9.71
C SER A 85 9.09 -3.83 -9.05
N LEU A 86 9.22 -4.49 -7.89
CA LEU A 86 8.13 -5.14 -7.17
C LEU A 86 7.89 -4.48 -5.81
N PHE A 87 6.63 -4.49 -5.40
CA PHE A 87 6.24 -4.40 -3.99
C PHE A 87 5.64 -5.72 -3.55
N VAL A 88 6.16 -6.30 -2.47
CA VAL A 88 5.66 -7.56 -1.91
C VAL A 88 5.01 -7.28 -0.56
N GLU A 89 3.74 -7.62 -0.39
CA GLU A 89 3.00 -7.41 0.85
C GLU A 89 3.59 -8.27 1.98
N GLY A 90 3.74 -7.68 3.15
CA GLY A 90 4.07 -8.39 4.38
C GLY A 90 2.82 -9.00 5.02
N ILE A 91 2.94 -10.28 5.37
CA ILE A 91 1.91 -11.05 6.07
C ILE A 91 2.36 -11.27 7.51
N THR A 92 1.46 -11.00 8.45
CA THR A 92 1.58 -11.37 9.86
C THR A 92 0.18 -11.49 10.47
N SER A 93 0.09 -11.97 11.70
CA SER A 93 -1.16 -11.94 12.46
C SER A 93 -1.66 -10.50 12.65
N ARG A 94 -2.97 -10.32 12.56
CA ARG A 94 -3.63 -9.01 12.69
C ARG A 94 -4.56 -9.02 13.90
N LYS A 95 -4.76 -7.86 14.50
CA LYS A 95 -5.70 -7.65 15.62
C LYS A 95 -6.47 -6.35 15.42
N THR A 96 -7.64 -6.26 16.03
CA THR A 96 -8.42 -5.02 16.04
C THR A 96 -8.08 -4.22 17.29
N VAL A 97 -7.64 -2.96 17.11
CA VAL A 97 -7.39 -2.01 18.19
C VAL A 97 -8.09 -0.71 17.84
N ASN A 98 -9.01 -0.25 18.70
CA ASN A 98 -9.79 0.98 18.49
C ASN A 98 -10.45 1.06 17.11
N GLY A 99 -11.03 -0.07 16.64
CA GLY A 99 -11.69 -0.16 15.33
C GLY A 99 -10.75 -0.24 14.12
N LYS A 100 -9.43 -0.29 14.34
CA LYS A 100 -8.41 -0.41 13.27
C LYS A 100 -7.82 -1.82 13.26
N ILE A 101 -7.62 -2.36 12.06
CA ILE A 101 -6.92 -3.64 11.86
C ILE A 101 -5.42 -3.35 11.79
N VAL A 102 -4.68 -3.75 12.83
CA VAL A 102 -3.24 -3.49 12.97
C VAL A 102 -2.44 -4.79 13.03
N PHE A 103 -1.14 -4.73 12.79
CA PHE A 103 -0.26 -5.88 12.97
C PHE A 103 -0.15 -6.26 14.46
N ALA A 104 -0.39 -7.53 14.76
CA ALA A 104 -0.30 -8.04 16.13
C ALA A 104 1.14 -8.33 16.55
N ASP A 105 1.96 -8.82 15.60
CA ASP A 105 3.37 -9.14 15.81
C ASP A 105 4.24 -8.64 14.63
N PRO A 106 4.78 -7.42 14.71
CA PRO A 106 5.61 -6.85 13.65
C PRO A 106 6.93 -7.59 13.41
N GLN A 107 7.41 -8.40 14.36
CA GLN A 107 8.65 -9.16 14.21
C GLN A 107 8.46 -10.43 13.37
N LYS A 108 7.22 -10.89 13.21
CA LYS A 108 6.84 -12.06 12.41
C LYS A 108 6.27 -11.69 11.04
N ILE A 109 6.65 -10.54 10.51
CA ILE A 109 6.26 -10.14 9.15
C ILE A 109 7.08 -10.95 8.14
N HIS A 110 6.37 -11.66 7.25
CA HIS A 110 6.95 -12.39 6.12
C HIS A 110 6.49 -11.76 4.81
N PHE A 111 7.43 -11.45 3.91
CA PHE A 111 7.14 -10.79 2.63
C PHE A 111 6.89 -11.80 1.51
N ASP A 112 5.83 -12.60 1.67
CA ASP A 112 5.40 -13.63 0.73
C ASP A 112 3.93 -13.43 0.29
N GLY A 113 3.38 -12.24 0.53
CA GLY A 113 2.01 -11.89 0.19
C GLY A 113 1.82 -11.39 -1.23
N LEU A 114 0.84 -10.50 -1.41
CA LEU A 114 0.52 -9.92 -2.70
C LEU A 114 1.76 -9.27 -3.34
N VAL A 115 2.07 -9.69 -4.58
CA VAL A 115 3.13 -9.09 -5.38
C VAL A 115 2.52 -8.09 -6.36
N LEU A 116 2.86 -6.82 -6.20
CA LEU A 116 2.53 -5.74 -7.10
C LEU A 116 3.74 -5.44 -8.00
N LYS A 117 3.53 -5.37 -9.31
CA LYS A 117 4.56 -5.04 -10.30
C LYS A 117 4.44 -3.59 -10.71
N HIS A 118 5.57 -2.91 -10.87
CA HIS A 118 5.60 -1.55 -11.39
C HIS A 118 4.92 -1.49 -12.76
N VAL A 119 4.09 -0.47 -12.97
CA VAL A 119 3.42 -0.18 -14.23
C VAL A 119 3.48 1.33 -14.48
N PRO A 120 3.39 1.78 -15.75
CA PRO A 120 3.20 3.19 -16.04
C PRO A 120 1.96 3.74 -15.31
N CYS A 121 2.12 4.90 -14.69
CA CYS A 121 0.97 5.65 -14.17
C CYS A 121 0.05 6.09 -15.30
N LYS A 122 -1.25 6.10 -15.03
CA LYS A 122 -2.30 6.53 -15.96
C LYS A 122 -2.86 7.87 -15.55
#